data_AF-A0A353VAT5-F1
#
_entry.id   AF-A0A353VAT5-F1
#
_cell.length_a   1.000
_cell.length_b   1.000
_cell.length_c   1.000
_cell.angle_alpha   90.00
_cell.angle_beta   90.00
_cell.angle_gamma   90.00
#
_symmetry.space_group_name_H-M   'P 1'
#
loop_
_entity.id
_entity.type
_entity.pdbx_description
1 polymer ?
#
loop_
_entity_poly.entity_id
_entity_poly.type
_entity_poly.pdbx_seq_one_letter_code
_entity_poly.pdbx_strand_id
1 'polypeptide(L)'
;MTQAELLRYLVDVLEALGAEYMIGGSQAAMYYGEPRLTRDVDVIVALQLEHLPALLRRFPADEFYVDEGSARDAVRTSGQFNIIHPGSGLKIDVYVNPDTPYD
;
A
#
# COMPACT_ATOMS: atom_id res chain seq x y z
N MET A 1 4.92 -15.11 4.65
CA MET A 1 4.22 -14.02 3.96
C MET A 1 4.10 -14.34 2.48
N THR A 2 2.88 -14.55 2.01
CA THR A 2 2.47 -14.58 0.61
C THR A 2 2.04 -13.18 0.14
N GLN A 3 1.84 -12.98 -1.16
CA GLN A 3 1.34 -11.70 -1.70
C GLN A 3 0.00 -11.31 -1.08
N ALA A 4 -0.92 -12.27 -0.96
CA ALA A 4 -2.25 -12.06 -0.38
C ALA A 4 -2.19 -11.73 1.12
N GLU A 5 -1.27 -12.36 1.86
CA GLU A 5 -1.02 -12.04 3.27
C GLU A 5 -0.47 -10.62 3.45
N LEU A 6 0.48 -10.19 2.61
CA LEU A 6 1.02 -8.82 2.65
C LEU A 6 -0.05 -7.77 2.30
N LEU A 7 -0.86 -8.03 1.27
CA LEU A 7 -1.97 -7.15 0.90
C LEU A 7 -3.02 -7.08 2.01
N ARG A 8 -3.41 -8.22 2.58
CA ARG A 8 -4.35 -8.28 3.71
C ARG A 8 -3.82 -7.47 4.89
N TYR A 9 -2.53 -7.61 5.20
CA TYR A 9 -1.88 -6.85 6.27
C TYR A 9 -2.01 -5.35 6.05
N LEU A 10 -1.70 -4.85 4.84
CA LEU A 10 -1.84 -3.44 4.51
C LEU A 10 -3.30 -2.98 4.63
N VAL A 11 -4.24 -3.75 4.10
CA VAL A 11 -5.68 -3.45 4.20
C VAL A 11 -6.13 -3.32 5.65
N ASP A 12 -5.78 -4.28 6.51
CA ASP A 12 -6.16 -4.26 7.93
C ASP A 12 -5.56 -3.03 8.66
N VAL A 13 -4.38 -2.58 8.23
CA VAL A 13 -3.76 -1.34 8.73
C VAL A 13 -4.56 -0.11 8.26
N LEU A 14 -4.91 -0.03 6.98
CA LEU A 14 -5.67 1.10 6.43
C LEU A 14 -7.07 1.20 7.04
N GLU A 15 -7.77 0.08 7.20
CA GLU A 15 -9.08 0.01 7.87
C GLU A 15 -9.00 0.46 9.33
N ALA A 16 -7.96 0.04 10.07
CA ALA A 16 -7.76 0.47 11.45
C ALA A 16 -7.42 1.97 11.58
N LEU A 17 -6.91 2.59 10.51
CA LEU A 17 -6.65 4.02 10.43
C LEU A 17 -7.86 4.82 9.92
N GLY A 18 -8.90 4.16 9.41
CA GLY A 18 -10.02 4.81 8.73
C GLY A 18 -9.62 5.46 7.41
N ALA A 19 -8.53 5.02 6.77
CA ALA A 19 -8.07 5.53 5.50
C ALA A 19 -8.79 4.82 4.34
N GLU A 20 -9.40 5.58 3.44
CA GLU A 20 -10.01 5.03 2.23
C GLU A 20 -8.94 4.47 1.28
N TYR A 21 -9.25 3.38 0.58
CA TYR A 21 -8.31 2.73 -0.32
C TYR A 21 -9.01 2.00 -1.46
N MET A 22 -8.28 1.83 -2.56
CA MET A 22 -8.64 0.98 -3.68
C MET A 22 -7.46 0.08 -4.03
N ILE A 23 -7.75 -1.19 -4.28
CA ILE A 23 -6.77 -2.17 -4.73
C ILE A 23 -6.75 -2.17 -6.26
N GLY A 24 -5.61 -1.80 -6.84
CA GLY A 24 -5.35 -1.80 -8.28
C GLY A 24 -4.41 -2.94 -8.72
N GLY A 25 -4.18 -3.04 -10.03
CA GLY A 25 -3.26 -4.01 -10.62
C GLY A 25 -3.89 -5.35 -11.02
N SER A 26 -3.05 -6.26 -11.54
CA SER A 26 -3.48 -7.56 -12.09
C SER A 26 -4.14 -8.50 -11.07
N GLN A 27 -3.95 -8.28 -9.77
CA GLN A 27 -4.63 -9.03 -8.70
C GLN A 27 -6.10 -8.60 -8.50
N ALA A 28 -6.45 -7.33 -8.75
CA ALA A 28 -7.86 -6.91 -8.85
C ALA A 28 -8.54 -7.57 -10.06
N ALA A 29 -7.78 -7.74 -11.16
CA ALA A 29 -8.24 -8.51 -12.31
C ALA A 29 -8.38 -10.01 -11.98
N MET A 30 -7.52 -10.65 -11.18
CA MET A 30 -7.67 -12.09 -10.86
C MET A 30 -8.99 -12.45 -10.16
N TYR A 31 -9.68 -11.51 -9.51
CA TYR A 31 -11.01 -11.74 -8.96
C TYR A 31 -12.14 -11.58 -10.02
N TYR A 32 -11.88 -10.92 -11.18
CA TYR A 32 -12.89 -10.58 -12.20
C TYR A 32 -12.51 -10.78 -13.70
N GLY A 33 -11.32 -11.28 -14.06
CA GLY A 33 -10.84 -11.39 -15.45
C GLY A 33 -9.37 -11.84 -15.62
N GLU A 34 -8.96 -12.16 -16.85
CA GLU A 34 -7.81 -13.04 -17.17
C GLU A 34 -6.45 -12.78 -16.46
N PRO A 35 -5.66 -13.86 -16.21
CA PRO A 35 -4.41 -13.78 -15.49
C PRO A 35 -3.34 -13.04 -16.30
N ARG A 36 -2.90 -11.89 -15.80
CA ARG A 36 -1.63 -11.25 -16.20
C ARG A 36 -0.62 -11.40 -15.07
N LEU A 37 0.54 -11.96 -15.40
CA LEU A 37 1.65 -12.15 -14.48
C LEU A 37 2.41 -10.83 -14.30
N THR A 38 1.83 -9.85 -13.62
CA THR A 38 2.63 -8.80 -12.95
C THR A 38 2.62 -9.09 -11.46
N ARG A 39 3.81 -9.10 -10.86
CA ARG A 39 4.04 -9.49 -9.47
C ARG A 39 3.77 -8.33 -8.49
N ASP A 40 3.32 -7.20 -9.03
CA ASP A 40 3.17 -5.94 -8.33
C ASP A 40 1.68 -5.72 -8.02
N VAL A 41 1.38 -5.47 -6.75
CA VAL A 41 0.06 -5.06 -6.26
C VAL A 41 0.12 -3.57 -6.05
N ASP A 42 -0.79 -2.85 -6.70
CA ASP A 42 -0.92 -1.41 -6.57
C ASP A 42 -2.06 -1.11 -5.60
N VAL A 43 -1.85 -0.17 -4.68
CA VAL A 43 -2.91 0.28 -3.76
C VAL A 43 -2.96 1.80 -3.78
N ILE A 44 -4.11 2.35 -4.17
CA ILE A 44 -4.39 3.78 -4.05
C ILE A 44 -4.97 4.01 -2.67
N VAL A 45 -4.48 5.02 -1.95
CA VAL A 45 -4.88 5.32 -0.58
C VAL A 45 -5.13 6.81 -0.38
N ALA A 46 -6.20 7.14 0.33
CA ALA A 46 -6.47 8.47 0.85
C ALA A 46 -5.76 8.67 2.18
N LEU A 47 -4.44 8.92 2.11
CA LEU A 47 -3.62 9.22 3.29
C LEU A 47 -3.44 10.72 3.47
N GLN A 48 -3.59 11.17 4.71
CA GLN A 48 -3.21 12.50 5.18
C GLN A 48 -1.94 12.40 6.03
N LEU A 49 -1.23 13.51 6.22
CA LEU A 49 0.00 13.55 7.02
C LEU A 49 -0.21 13.06 8.46
N GLU A 50 -1.43 13.21 8.97
CA GLU A 50 -1.88 12.77 10.29
C GLU A 50 -1.87 11.24 10.45
N HIS A 51 -2.14 10.51 9.35
CA HIS A 51 -2.16 9.05 9.32
C HIS A 51 -0.75 8.45 9.31
N LEU A 52 0.22 9.16 8.72
CA LEU A 52 1.54 8.61 8.40
C LEU A 52 2.30 8.05 9.63
N PRO A 53 2.38 8.73 10.78
CA PRO A 53 3.03 8.16 11.96
C PRO A 53 2.36 6.87 12.44
N ALA A 54 1.04 6.76 12.31
CA ALA A 54 0.30 5.58 12.73
C ALA A 54 0.46 4.42 11.74
N LEU A 55 0.50 4.71 10.44
CA LEU A 55 0.84 3.75 9.39
C LEU A 55 2.25 3.18 9.60
N LEU A 56 3.27 4.04 9.72
CA LEU A 56 4.67 3.60 9.85
C LEU A 56 4.90 2.74 11.10
N ARG A 57 4.21 3.01 12.21
CA ARG A 57 4.26 2.16 13.42
C ARG A 57 3.75 0.73 13.20
N ARG A 58 2.92 0.51 12.18
CA ARG A 58 2.43 -0.83 11.82
C ARG A 58 3.40 -1.58 10.91
N PHE A 59 4.44 -0.94 10.37
CA PHE A 59 5.45 -1.59 9.54
C PHE A 59 6.82 -1.50 10.21
N PRO A 60 7.08 -2.33 11.24
CA PRO A 60 8.33 -2.24 12.00
C PRO A 60 9.53 -2.62 11.13
N ALA A 61 10.64 -1.91 11.34
CA ALA A 61 11.82 -1.95 10.46
C ALA A 61 12.61 -3.28 10.51
N ASP A 62 12.32 -4.15 11.48
CA ASP A 62 12.88 -5.50 11.60
C ASP A 62 12.17 -6.50 10.66
N GLU A 63 10.94 -6.22 10.24
CA GLU A 63 10.15 -7.09 9.37
C GLU A 63 9.87 -6.46 7.99
N PHE A 64 9.75 -5.14 7.90
CA PHE A 64 9.41 -4.41 6.69
C PHE A 64 10.39 -3.29 6.38
N TYR A 65 10.43 -2.91 5.10
CA TYR A 65 11.08 -1.69 4.65
C TYR A 65 10.02 -0.73 4.10
N VAL A 66 9.96 0.45 4.71
CA VAL A 66 9.18 1.61 4.26
C VAL A 66 10.06 2.85 4.44
N ASP A 67 10.35 3.56 3.37
CA ASP A 67 11.12 4.81 3.46
C ASP A 67 10.21 5.96 3.94
N GLU A 68 10.41 6.41 5.17
CA GLU A 68 9.59 7.47 5.78
C GLU A 68 9.63 8.78 4.98
N GLY A 69 10.79 9.13 4.41
CA GLY A 69 10.95 10.33 3.58
C GLY A 69 10.05 10.27 2.34
N SER A 70 10.16 9.18 1.58
CA SER A 70 9.35 8.91 0.39
C SER A 70 7.86 8.84 0.72
N ALA A 71 7.47 8.17 1.81
CA ALA A 71 6.06 8.10 2.21
C ALA A 71 5.51 9.49 2.59
N ARG A 72 6.30 10.31 3.28
CA ARG A 72 5.91 11.68 3.63
C ARG A 72 5.79 12.58 2.39
N ASP A 73 6.74 12.48 1.47
CA ASP A 73 6.72 13.26 0.23
C ASP A 73 5.58 12.83 -0.69
N ALA A 74 5.27 11.53 -0.74
CA ALA A 74 4.11 11.00 -1.46
C ALA A 74 2.80 11.57 -0.91
N VAL A 75 2.63 11.61 0.42
CA VAL A 75 1.43 12.20 1.04
C VAL A 75 1.28 13.69 0.74
N ARG A 76 2.39 14.42 0.58
CA ARG A 76 2.36 15.87 0.27
C ARG A 76 2.10 16.17 -1.19
N THR A 77 2.53 15.29 -2.08
CA THR A 77 2.57 15.55 -3.53
C THR A 77 1.58 14.69 -4.32
N SER A 78 0.74 13.90 -3.62
CA SER A 78 -0.08 12.84 -4.22
C SER A 78 0.77 11.88 -5.06
N GLY A 79 1.94 11.52 -4.52
CA GLY A 79 2.95 10.68 -5.15
C GLY A 79 2.80 9.20 -4.79
N GLN A 80 3.89 8.46 -4.89
CA GLN A 80 3.92 7.03 -4.57
C GLN A 80 5.08 6.68 -3.64
N PHE A 81 4.91 5.60 -2.88
CA PHE A 81 5.97 4.98 -2.09
C PHE A 81 5.79 3.46 -2.07
N ASN A 82 6.77 2.74 -1.49
CA ASN A 82 6.75 1.29 -1.45
C ASN A 82 6.74 0.74 -0.03
N ILE A 83 6.04 -0.38 0.12
CA ILE A 83 6.15 -1.26 1.29
C ILE A 83 6.78 -2.56 0.80
N ILE A 84 7.90 -2.94 1.39
CA ILE A 84 8.66 -4.14 1.01
C ILE A 84 8.75 -5.05 2.23
N HIS A 85 8.54 -6.35 2.03
CA HIS A 85 8.83 -7.38 3.02
C HIS A 85 10.11 -8.13 2.60
N PRO A 86 11.29 -7.79 3.18
CA PRO A 86 12.59 -8.28 2.70
C PRO A 86 12.74 -9.79 2.78
N GLY A 87 12.15 -10.42 3.82
CA GLY A 87 12.25 -11.87 4.02
C GLY A 87 11.63 -12.71 2.90
N SER A 88 10.67 -12.15 2.16
CA SER A 88 10.04 -12.83 1.01
C SER A 88 10.32 -12.15 -0.34
N GLY A 89 10.91 -10.95 -0.33
CA GLY A 89 11.11 -10.13 -1.54
C GLY A 89 9.81 -9.61 -2.15
N LEU A 90 8.72 -9.55 -1.38
CA LEU A 90 7.43 -9.03 -1.84
C LEU A 90 7.37 -7.52 -1.68
N LYS A 91 6.62 -6.85 -2.57
CA LYS A 91 6.46 -5.39 -2.60
C LYS A 91 5.00 -5.03 -2.88
N ILE A 92 4.54 -3.95 -2.28
CA ILE A 92 3.33 -3.22 -2.66
C ILE A 92 3.73 -1.80 -3.09
N ASP A 93 3.19 -1.35 -4.22
CA ASP A 93 3.26 0.03 -4.68
C ASP A 93 2.05 0.79 -4.11
N VAL A 94 2.30 1.84 -3.32
CA VAL A 94 1.26 2.63 -2.66
C VAL A 94 1.21 4.01 -3.30
N TYR A 95 0.07 4.34 -3.91
CA TYR A 95 -0.21 5.62 -4.54
C TYR A 95 -1.07 6.46 -3.60
N VAL A 96 -0.64 7.67 -3.26
CA VAL A 96 -1.43 8.55 -2.41
C VAL A 96 -2.29 9.45 -3.27
N ASN A 97 -3.61 9.38 -3.06
CA ASN A 97 -4.57 10.30 -3.65
C ASN A 97 -5.54 10.76 -2.54
N PRO A 98 -5.43 12.00 -2.04
CA PRO A 98 -6.28 12.49 -0.95
C PRO A 98 -7.75 12.71 -1.36
N ASP A 99 -8.09 12.68 -2.65
CA ASP A 99 -9.40 13.08 -3.20
C ASP A 99 -10.27 11.90 -3.71
N THR A 100 -10.18 10.68 -3.16
CA THR A 100 -10.75 9.52 -3.87
C THR A 100 -12.28 9.33 -3.73
N PRO A 101 -13.01 9.26 -4.87
CA PRO A 101 -13.94 8.16 -5.18
C PRO A 101 -13.46 7.30 -6.37
N TYR A 102 -12.15 7.38 -6.61
CA TYR A 102 -11.23 6.59 -7.45
C TYR A 102 -11.26 6.90 -8.97
N ASP A 103 -10.06 7.11 -9.56
CA ASP A 103 -9.77 7.48 -10.97
C ASP A 103 -9.07 6.31 -11.70
#